data_AF-A0YTQ4-F1
#
_entry.id   AF-A0YTQ4-F1
#
_cell.length_a   1.000
_cell.length_b   1.000
_cell.length_c   1.000
_cell.angle_alpha   90.00
_cell.angle_beta   90.00
_cell.angle_gamma   90.00
#
_symmetry.space_group_name_H-M   'P 1'
#
loop_
_entity.id
_entity.type
_entity.pdbx_description
1 polymer ?
#
loop_
_entity_poly.entity_id
_entity_poly.type
_entity_poly.pdbx_seq_one_letter_code
_entity_poly.pdbx_strand_id
1 'polypeptide(L)'
;MPTYTGISSEAFRHPLDRQAEEALRSVPGFDLIASKFVEFVYERPQYVYLMGNSIQVGPRQYASIYHIFRECIRDLDVLNEPVLFVAQNPQVNSYSLGQERPYIVLNTGLLDVVDQAQLRAVLAHELGHIKCGHPILNQMAIWAMGVASTIGEMTMGLGNLVSSGLIYAFYEWRRKAELSADRAALLVTDDLKCVMQSMMTMAGVSGKYASECSLDEFIRQSEQYHNLDSDGLNQVYKFLLYNGGQGMMLTHPFPVERIQYLREWATSEEYRQIRLGNYKQRVSEGAVEVEVEESNDEVEALRRQVEELQREINQVKSSQGES
;
A
#
# COMPACT_ATOMS: atom_id res chain seq x y z
N MET A 1 14.64 -14.45 12.15
CA MET A 1 13.94 -13.41 11.39
C MET A 1 14.79 -13.13 10.17
N PRO A 2 14.21 -13.13 8.97
CA PRO A 2 14.94 -12.81 7.75
C PRO A 2 15.44 -11.36 7.79
N THR A 3 16.59 -11.11 7.17
CA THR A 3 17.14 -9.75 7.03
C THR A 3 17.50 -9.53 5.56
N TYR A 4 16.92 -8.49 4.96
CA TYR A 4 17.00 -8.21 3.53
C TYR A 4 17.93 -7.02 3.25
N THR A 5 19.22 -7.17 3.58
CA THR A 5 20.21 -6.10 3.38
C THR A 5 20.28 -5.64 1.92
N GLY A 6 20.16 -4.34 1.70
CA GLY A 6 20.20 -3.74 0.38
C GLY A 6 18.89 -3.83 -0.40
N ILE A 7 17.83 -4.46 0.12
CA ILE A 7 16.59 -4.65 -0.65
C ILE A 7 16.01 -3.31 -1.11
N SER A 8 15.63 -3.22 -2.38
CA SER A 8 14.89 -2.10 -2.93
C SER A 8 13.40 -2.25 -2.63
N SER A 9 12.66 -1.14 -2.51
CA SER A 9 11.19 -1.19 -2.49
C SER A 9 10.64 -1.91 -3.73
N GLU A 10 11.26 -1.69 -4.88
CA GLU A 10 10.90 -2.31 -6.15
C GLU A 10 11.01 -3.84 -6.17
N ALA A 11 11.67 -4.45 -5.17
CA ALA A 11 11.73 -5.90 -5.05
C ALA A 11 10.42 -6.51 -4.54
N PHE A 12 9.64 -5.78 -3.74
CA PHE A 12 8.41 -6.30 -3.14
C PHE A 12 7.18 -5.44 -3.47
N ARG A 13 7.36 -4.32 -4.16
CA ARG A 13 6.28 -3.43 -4.55
C ARG A 13 5.23 -4.17 -5.39
N HIS A 14 3.96 -4.04 -5.01
CA HIS A 14 2.86 -4.69 -5.71
C HIS A 14 2.68 -4.08 -7.12
N PRO A 15 2.46 -4.88 -8.18
CA PRO A 15 2.25 -4.34 -9.53
C PRO A 15 1.10 -3.34 -9.62
N LEU A 16 -0.02 -3.61 -8.95
CA LEU A 16 -1.17 -2.67 -8.90
C LEU A 16 -0.86 -1.35 -8.20
N ASP A 17 0.07 -1.33 -7.23
CA ASP A 17 0.51 -0.08 -6.60
C ASP A 17 1.28 0.76 -7.63
N ARG A 18 2.28 0.16 -8.31
CA ARG A 18 3.04 0.82 -9.36
C ARG A 18 2.13 1.38 -10.47
N GLN A 19 1.22 0.56 -10.98
CA GLN A 19 0.28 0.94 -12.03
C GLN A 19 -0.66 2.06 -11.57
N ALA A 20 -1.16 2.01 -10.32
CA ALA A 20 -2.04 3.04 -9.80
C ALA A 20 -1.29 4.37 -9.56
N GLU A 21 -0.02 4.33 -9.14
CA GLU A 21 0.81 5.53 -9.03
C GLU A 21 1.07 6.15 -10.42
N GLU A 22 1.42 5.35 -11.42
CA GLU A 22 1.60 5.80 -12.80
C GLU A 22 0.32 6.43 -13.34
N ALA A 23 -0.82 5.76 -13.14
CA ALA A 23 -2.13 6.28 -13.52
C ALA A 23 -2.44 7.61 -12.82
N LEU A 24 -2.22 7.70 -11.50
CA LEU A 24 -2.41 8.92 -10.73
C LEU A 24 -1.56 10.08 -11.26
N ARG A 25 -0.28 9.84 -11.54
CA ARG A 25 0.65 10.84 -12.09
C ARG A 25 0.24 11.31 -13.49
N SER A 26 -0.44 10.46 -14.26
CA SER A 26 -0.94 10.79 -15.60
C SER A 26 -2.25 11.60 -15.60
N VAL A 27 -2.93 11.74 -14.45
CA VAL A 27 -4.20 12.48 -14.38
C VAL A 27 -3.95 13.98 -14.59
N PRO A 28 -4.70 14.65 -15.50
CA PRO A 28 -4.60 16.09 -15.68
C PRO A 28 -4.77 16.86 -14.36
N GLY A 29 -3.83 17.75 -14.07
CA GLY A 29 -3.82 18.54 -12.83
C GLY A 29 -2.91 17.97 -11.73
N PHE A 30 -2.39 16.74 -11.87
CA PHE A 30 -1.44 16.17 -10.90
C PHE A 30 -0.21 17.06 -10.71
N ASP A 31 0.46 17.49 -11.78
CA ASP A 31 1.68 18.30 -11.69
C ASP A 31 1.45 19.65 -11.00
N LEU A 32 0.28 20.24 -11.20
CA LEU A 32 -0.10 21.49 -10.54
C LEU A 32 -0.26 21.28 -9.03
N ILE A 33 -0.96 20.20 -8.62
CA ILE A 33 -1.10 19.83 -7.21
C ILE A 33 0.27 19.51 -6.61
N ALA A 34 1.10 18.73 -7.30
CA ALA A 34 2.42 18.35 -6.83
C ALA A 34 3.32 19.57 -6.63
N SER A 35 3.37 20.48 -7.60
CA SER A 35 4.12 21.73 -7.52
C SER A 35 3.66 22.59 -6.34
N LYS A 36 2.34 22.77 -6.18
CA LYS A 36 1.77 23.56 -5.08
C LYS A 36 1.91 22.90 -3.72
N PHE A 37 1.86 21.57 -3.67
CA PHE A 37 2.11 20.81 -2.48
C PHE A 37 3.55 21.02 -2.01
N VAL A 38 4.54 20.94 -2.91
CA VAL A 38 5.97 21.21 -2.60
C VAL A 38 6.18 22.61 -2.02
N GLU A 39 5.52 23.64 -2.57
CA GLU A 39 5.54 25.01 -2.00
C GLU A 39 4.97 25.07 -0.56
N PHE A 40 4.08 24.14 -0.21
CA PHE A 40 3.34 24.11 1.05
C PHE A 40 3.80 22.99 2.00
N VAL A 41 4.72 22.10 1.65
CA VAL A 41 5.09 20.98 2.54
C VAL A 41 5.66 21.53 3.85
N TYR A 42 4.79 21.56 4.86
CA TYR A 42 5.11 21.90 6.22
C TYR A 42 5.06 20.59 7.01
N GLU A 43 6.17 19.84 7.07
CA GLU A 43 6.27 18.70 8.00
C GLU A 43 6.36 19.18 9.47
N ARG A 44 6.80 20.42 9.67
CA ARG A 44 7.07 21.00 10.99
C ARG A 44 5.85 21.05 11.92
N PRO A 45 4.65 21.49 11.52
CA PRO A 45 3.50 21.58 12.42
C PRO A 45 3.05 20.22 12.97
N GLN A 46 2.92 19.18 12.13
CA GLN A 46 2.53 17.84 12.62
C GLN A 46 3.59 17.27 13.55
N TYR A 47 4.88 17.40 13.20
CA TYR A 47 5.95 16.93 14.07
C TYR A 47 5.94 17.67 15.42
N VAL A 48 5.78 18.99 15.43
CA VAL A 48 5.65 19.79 16.66
C VAL A 48 4.44 19.35 17.48
N TYR A 49 3.31 19.09 16.83
CA TYR A 49 2.11 18.58 17.50
C TYR A 49 2.37 17.22 18.14
N LEU A 50 2.97 16.26 17.42
CA LEU A 50 3.31 14.94 17.96
C LEU A 50 4.31 15.03 19.12
N MET A 51 5.31 15.90 19.00
CA MET A 51 6.25 16.15 20.11
C MET A 51 5.57 16.75 21.34
N GLY A 52 4.52 17.57 21.15
CA GLY A 52 3.78 18.20 22.24
C GLY A 52 2.65 17.35 22.83
N ASN A 53 2.08 16.40 22.07
CA ASN A 53 0.83 15.72 22.41
C ASN A 53 0.87 14.18 22.28
N SER A 54 2.05 13.59 22.05
CA SER A 54 2.25 12.13 21.96
C SER A 54 3.48 11.69 22.78
N ILE A 55 3.57 10.39 23.05
CA ILE A 55 4.73 9.81 23.74
C ILE A 55 5.72 9.30 22.69
N GLN A 56 6.92 9.89 22.62
CA GLN A 56 7.97 9.41 21.73
C GLN A 56 8.53 8.06 22.22
N VAL A 57 8.55 7.05 21.36
CA VAL A 57 9.08 5.72 21.67
C VAL A 57 10.60 5.72 21.54
N GLY A 58 11.28 5.06 22.47
CA GLY A 58 12.74 4.96 22.50
C GLY A 58 13.25 3.91 23.48
N PRO A 59 14.58 3.77 23.64
CA PRO A 59 15.17 2.70 24.44
C PRO A 59 14.83 2.77 25.95
N ARG A 60 14.35 3.91 26.44
CA ARG A 60 13.94 4.12 27.84
C ARG A 60 12.44 4.37 28.01
N GLN A 61 11.65 4.34 26.94
CA GLN A 61 10.22 4.67 26.93
C GLN A 61 9.53 3.82 25.86
N TYR A 62 8.63 2.92 26.26
CA TYR A 62 8.14 1.85 25.39
C TYR A 62 9.29 0.99 24.81
N ALA A 63 10.25 0.61 25.65
CA ALA A 63 11.48 -0.07 25.22
C ALA A 63 11.23 -1.40 24.47
N SER A 64 10.20 -2.17 24.84
CA SER A 64 9.82 -3.40 24.14
C SER A 64 9.33 -3.12 22.72
N ILE A 65 8.50 -2.07 22.54
CA ILE A 65 8.03 -1.63 21.22
C ILE A 65 9.21 -1.11 20.40
N TYR A 66 10.07 -0.30 21.01
CA TYR A 66 11.27 0.22 20.35
C TYR A 66 12.19 -0.91 19.84
N HIS A 67 12.34 -1.98 20.63
CA HIS A 67 13.12 -3.14 20.21
C HIS A 67 12.53 -3.81 18.96
N ILE A 68 11.23 -4.11 18.96
CA ILE A 68 10.54 -4.69 17.80
C ILE A 68 10.69 -3.78 16.57
N PHE A 69 10.49 -2.47 16.76
CA PHE A 69 10.64 -1.47 15.70
C PHE A 69 12.03 -1.47 15.08
N ARG A 70 13.09 -1.52 15.90
CA ARG A 70 14.48 -1.58 15.44
C ARG A 70 14.80 -2.87 14.69
N GLU A 71 14.20 -3.99 15.10
CA GLU A 71 14.31 -5.23 14.35
C GLU A 71 13.64 -5.12 12.97
N CYS A 72 12.44 -4.55 12.88
CA CYS A 72 11.79 -4.33 11.59
C CYS A 72 12.59 -3.39 10.67
N ILE A 73 13.17 -2.31 11.21
CA ILE A 73 14.06 -1.41 10.45
C ILE A 73 15.25 -2.17 9.87
N ARG A 74 15.91 -2.99 10.70
CA ARG A 74 17.04 -3.82 10.26
C ARG A 74 16.60 -4.82 9.19
N ASP A 75 15.51 -5.53 9.45
CA ASP A 75 15.07 -6.66 8.63
C ASP A 75 14.58 -6.22 7.25
N LEU A 76 13.86 -5.09 7.18
CA LEU A 76 13.47 -4.47 5.92
C LEU A 76 14.52 -3.51 5.37
N ASP A 77 15.65 -3.31 6.04
CA ASP A 77 16.75 -2.42 5.64
C ASP A 77 16.27 -1.00 5.29
N VAL A 78 15.65 -0.33 6.25
CA VAL A 78 15.21 1.07 6.15
C VAL A 78 16.35 2.00 6.61
N LEU A 79 16.84 2.86 5.72
CA LEU A 79 18.05 3.67 5.95
C LEU A 79 17.85 4.78 6.99
N ASN A 80 16.79 5.57 6.82
CA ASN A 80 16.47 6.67 7.71
C ASN A 80 15.51 6.16 8.78
N GLU A 81 16.01 5.92 9.99
CA GLU A 81 15.19 5.49 11.13
C GLU A 81 14.06 6.50 11.38
N PRO A 82 12.79 6.12 11.18
CA PRO A 82 11.67 7.01 11.44
C PRO A 82 11.51 7.27 12.94
N VAL A 83 10.96 8.43 13.30
CA VAL A 83 10.58 8.67 14.70
C VAL A 83 9.30 7.89 15.00
N LEU A 84 9.27 7.15 16.10
CA LEU A 84 8.07 6.39 16.51
C LEU A 84 7.38 7.10 17.67
N PHE A 85 6.06 7.27 17.58
CA PHE A 85 5.22 7.86 18.62
C PHE A 85 4.08 6.92 19.01
N VAL A 86 3.63 7.03 20.26
CA VAL A 86 2.34 6.51 20.73
C VAL A 86 1.42 7.69 21.02
N ALA A 87 0.26 7.72 20.34
CA ALA A 87 -0.76 8.75 20.52
C ALA A 87 -1.96 8.20 21.29
N GLN A 88 -2.48 8.97 22.24
CA GLN A 88 -3.69 8.62 22.98
C GLN A 88 -4.90 8.70 22.05
N ASN A 89 -5.34 7.55 21.53
CA ASN A 89 -6.46 7.45 20.62
C ASN A 89 -7.07 6.05 20.71
N PRO A 90 -8.39 5.91 20.98
CA PRO A 90 -9.04 4.60 21.12
C PRO A 90 -9.23 3.87 19.78
N GLN A 91 -9.02 4.53 18.64
CA GLN A 91 -9.11 3.88 17.34
C GLN A 91 -7.95 2.88 17.15
N VAL A 92 -8.27 1.65 16.77
CA VAL A 92 -7.30 0.61 16.38
C VAL A 92 -6.66 1.02 15.06
N ASN A 93 -5.56 1.77 15.14
CA ASN A 93 -4.91 2.32 13.96
C ASN A 93 -3.41 2.60 14.17
N SER A 94 -2.68 2.60 13.08
CA SER A 94 -1.33 3.15 12.94
C SER A 94 -1.24 3.93 11.64
N TYR A 95 -0.24 4.80 11.52
CA TYR A 95 0.06 5.44 10.25
C TYR A 95 1.49 5.94 10.19
N SER A 96 1.99 6.11 8.98
CA SER A 96 3.30 6.67 8.66
C SER A 96 3.16 7.89 7.75
N LEU A 97 3.90 8.94 8.06
CA LEU A 97 3.90 10.21 7.34
C LEU A 97 5.31 10.82 7.31
N GLY A 98 5.51 11.83 6.46
CA GLY A 98 6.77 12.55 6.31
C GLY A 98 7.70 11.94 5.25
N GLN A 99 8.57 12.78 4.69
CA GLN A 99 9.58 12.46 3.68
C GLN A 99 10.99 12.74 4.22
N GLU A 100 11.27 13.96 4.65
CA GLU A 100 12.60 14.32 5.19
C GLU A 100 12.79 13.73 6.59
N ARG A 101 11.75 13.83 7.42
CA ARG A 101 11.71 13.28 8.78
C ARG A 101 10.53 12.33 8.90
N PRO A 102 10.63 11.10 8.34
CA PRO A 102 9.55 10.16 8.42
C PRO A 102 9.26 9.81 9.89
N TYR A 103 7.99 9.60 10.20
CA TYR A 103 7.55 9.16 11.51
C TYR A 103 6.40 8.16 11.39
N ILE A 104 6.26 7.34 12.43
CA ILE A 104 5.18 6.37 12.59
C ILE A 104 4.46 6.73 13.89
N VAL A 105 3.12 6.66 13.86
CA VAL A 105 2.29 6.84 15.04
C VAL A 105 1.49 5.57 15.28
N LEU A 106 1.57 5.04 16.49
CA LEU A 106 0.72 3.95 16.99
C LEU A 106 -0.35 4.55 17.89
N ASN A 107 -1.61 4.22 17.67
CA ASN A 107 -2.66 4.59 18.60
C ASN A 107 -2.68 3.64 19.80
N THR A 108 -3.04 4.14 20.99
CA THR A 108 -3.21 3.28 22.16
C THR A 108 -4.24 2.17 21.95
N GLY A 109 -5.33 2.44 21.23
CA GLY A 109 -6.35 1.42 20.91
C GLY A 109 -5.82 0.25 20.09
N LEU A 110 -4.78 0.47 19.26
CA LEU A 110 -4.08 -0.62 18.58
C LEU A 110 -3.31 -1.48 19.59
N LEU A 111 -2.52 -0.84 20.46
CA LEU A 111 -1.67 -1.51 21.44
C LEU A 111 -2.48 -2.35 22.45
N ASP A 112 -3.75 -2.00 22.67
CA ASP A 112 -4.64 -2.73 23.56
C ASP A 112 -5.16 -4.06 22.98
N VAL A 113 -5.06 -4.26 21.65
CA VAL A 113 -5.64 -5.44 20.98
C VAL A 113 -4.62 -6.33 20.26
N VAL A 114 -3.43 -5.82 19.94
CA VAL A 114 -2.37 -6.59 19.27
C VAL A 114 -1.41 -7.23 20.26
N ASP A 115 -0.96 -8.46 19.94
CA ASP A 115 0.18 -9.07 20.63
C ASP A 115 1.53 -8.61 20.01
N GLN A 116 2.66 -9.10 20.54
CA GLN A 116 3.99 -8.71 20.04
C GLN A 116 4.25 -9.12 18.59
N ALA A 117 3.69 -10.25 18.13
CA ALA A 117 3.87 -10.72 16.76
C ALA A 117 3.05 -9.86 15.79
N GLN A 118 1.79 -9.57 16.14
CA GLN A 118 0.94 -8.67 15.38
C GLN A 118 1.50 -7.24 15.37
N LEU A 119 2.07 -6.76 16.48
CA LEU A 119 2.74 -5.46 16.53
C LEU A 119 3.94 -5.40 15.58
N ARG A 120 4.72 -6.48 15.46
CA ARG A 120 5.79 -6.58 14.45
C ARG A 120 5.23 -6.46 13.04
N ALA A 121 4.13 -7.17 12.73
CA ALA A 121 3.47 -7.10 11.44
C ALA A 121 3.02 -5.68 11.11
N VAL A 122 2.39 -4.98 12.06
CA VAL A 122 1.95 -3.59 11.89
C VAL A 122 3.14 -2.64 11.67
N LEU A 123 4.19 -2.73 12.49
CA LEU A 123 5.38 -1.90 12.30
C LEU A 123 6.08 -2.16 10.97
N ALA A 124 6.15 -3.42 10.55
CA ALA A 124 6.72 -3.79 9.25
C ALA A 124 5.87 -3.27 8.08
N HIS A 125 4.54 -3.28 8.21
CA HIS A 125 3.63 -2.69 7.25
C HIS A 125 3.87 -1.17 7.09
N GLU A 126 3.93 -0.43 8.20
CA GLU A 126 4.21 1.01 8.18
C GLU A 126 5.60 1.34 7.63
N LEU A 127 6.61 0.54 7.96
CA LEU A 127 7.94 0.65 7.37
C LEU A 127 7.94 0.32 5.87
N GLY A 128 7.07 -0.58 5.43
CA GLY A 128 6.79 -0.85 4.02
C GLY A 128 6.32 0.39 3.28
N HIS A 129 5.36 1.14 3.85
CA HIS A 129 4.94 2.43 3.29
C HIS A 129 6.10 3.41 3.16
N ILE A 130 6.88 3.58 4.23
CA ILE A 130 8.03 4.49 4.23
C ILE A 130 9.04 4.07 3.16
N LYS A 131 9.36 2.78 3.06
CA LYS A 131 10.32 2.25 2.10
C LYS A 131 9.86 2.42 0.66
N CYS A 132 8.56 2.29 0.39
CA CYS A 132 7.97 2.54 -0.93
C CYS A 132 7.74 4.02 -1.23
N GLY A 133 8.03 4.94 -0.30
CA GLY A 133 7.80 6.37 -0.50
C GLY A 133 6.32 6.77 -0.50
N HIS A 134 5.42 5.94 0.05
CA HIS A 134 3.99 6.25 0.13
C HIS A 134 3.64 7.48 1.00
N PRO A 135 4.34 7.79 2.11
CA PRO A 135 4.02 8.92 2.96
C PRO A 135 3.85 10.27 2.25
N ILE A 136 4.72 10.59 1.29
CA ILE A 136 4.67 11.89 0.60
C ILE A 136 3.43 12.02 -0.28
N LEU A 137 3.10 10.96 -1.01
CA LEU A 137 1.96 10.91 -1.91
C LEU A 137 0.63 10.86 -1.14
N ASN A 138 0.62 10.19 0.02
CA ASN A 138 -0.47 10.26 1.00
C ASN A 138 -0.68 11.68 1.54
N GLN A 139 0.39 12.37 1.91
CA GLN A 139 0.29 13.73 2.44
C GLN A 139 -0.18 14.72 1.37
N MET A 140 0.26 14.53 0.12
CA MET A 140 -0.24 15.28 -1.03
C MET A 140 -1.74 15.02 -1.26
N ALA A 141 -2.20 13.78 -1.15
CA ALA A 141 -3.62 13.44 -1.25
C ALA A 141 -4.46 14.16 -0.18
N ILE A 142 -4.01 14.13 1.09
CA ILE A 142 -4.68 14.80 2.21
C ILE A 142 -4.77 16.31 1.96
N TRP A 143 -3.65 16.92 1.55
CA TRP A 143 -3.60 18.34 1.23
C TRP A 143 -4.54 18.70 0.07
N ALA A 144 -4.49 17.94 -1.02
CA ALA A 144 -5.34 18.15 -2.19
C ALA A 144 -6.83 18.08 -1.84
N MET A 145 -7.23 17.11 -1.01
CA MET A 145 -8.60 16.97 -0.54
C MET A 145 -9.04 18.13 0.36
N GLY A 146 -8.18 18.60 1.27
CA GLY A 146 -8.47 19.74 2.13
C GLY A 146 -8.59 21.07 1.36
N VAL A 147 -7.77 21.26 0.33
CA VAL A 147 -7.91 22.41 -0.59
C VAL A 147 -9.21 22.30 -1.38
N ALA A 148 -9.52 21.11 -1.92
CA ALA A 148 -10.75 20.88 -2.68
C ALA A 148 -12.00 21.14 -1.83
N SER A 149 -12.03 20.69 -0.58
CA SER A 149 -13.17 20.96 0.33
C SER A 149 -13.35 22.45 0.58
N THR A 150 -12.26 23.18 0.84
CA THR A 150 -12.28 24.63 1.06
C THR A 150 -12.80 25.39 -0.16
N ILE A 151 -12.33 25.04 -1.37
CA ILE A 151 -12.81 25.65 -2.62
C ILE A 151 -14.27 25.28 -2.89
N GLY A 152 -14.67 24.05 -2.62
CA GLY A 152 -16.06 23.59 -2.75
C GLY A 152 -17.03 24.41 -1.88
N GLU A 153 -16.66 24.66 -0.62
CA GLU A 153 -17.41 25.53 0.29
C GLU A 153 -17.51 26.96 -0.23
N MET A 154 -16.39 27.53 -0.72
CA MET A 154 -16.36 28.90 -1.24
C MET A 154 -17.13 29.09 -2.56
N THR A 155 -17.23 28.04 -3.38
CA THR A 155 -17.86 28.09 -4.71
C THR A 155 -19.29 27.55 -4.73
N MET A 156 -19.90 27.32 -3.56
CA MET A 156 -21.22 26.68 -3.43
C MET A 156 -21.31 25.37 -4.25
N GLY A 157 -20.23 24.59 -4.29
CA GLY A 157 -20.17 23.29 -4.95
C GLY A 157 -19.78 23.29 -6.43
N LEU A 158 -19.62 24.44 -7.08
CA LEU A 158 -19.24 24.52 -8.51
C LEU A 158 -17.78 24.11 -8.78
N GLY A 159 -16.90 24.18 -7.78
CA GLY A 159 -15.49 23.76 -7.87
C GLY A 159 -15.23 22.24 -7.81
N ASN A 160 -16.23 21.42 -7.50
CA ASN A 160 -16.06 19.97 -7.22
C ASN A 160 -15.91 19.09 -8.49
N LEU A 161 -16.25 19.61 -9.68
CA LEU A 161 -16.30 18.80 -10.89
C LEU A 161 -14.92 18.50 -11.50
N VAL A 162 -13.96 19.44 -11.39
CA VAL A 162 -12.61 19.27 -11.95
C VAL A 162 -11.69 18.45 -11.02
N SER A 163 -12.03 18.35 -9.73
CA SER A 163 -11.24 17.61 -8.71
C SER A 163 -11.62 16.14 -8.56
N SER A 164 -12.81 15.72 -9.00
CA SER A 164 -13.33 14.37 -8.77
C SER A 164 -12.41 13.26 -9.30
N GLY A 165 -11.95 13.35 -10.56
CA GLY A 165 -11.12 12.31 -11.19
C GLY A 165 -9.76 12.11 -10.50
N LEU A 166 -9.10 13.20 -10.13
CA LEU A 166 -7.83 13.16 -9.41
C LEU A 166 -8.01 12.64 -7.97
N ILE A 167 -9.09 13.03 -7.31
CA ILE A 167 -9.45 12.48 -5.99
C ILE A 167 -9.67 10.96 -6.09
N TYR A 168 -10.44 10.48 -7.08
CA TYR A 168 -10.63 9.03 -7.30
C TYR A 168 -9.30 8.32 -7.53
N ALA A 169 -8.42 8.87 -8.37
CA ALA A 169 -7.11 8.29 -8.62
C ALA A 169 -6.24 8.25 -7.36
N PHE A 170 -6.28 9.28 -6.52
CA PHE A 170 -5.61 9.26 -5.21
C PHE A 170 -6.14 8.14 -4.32
N TYR A 171 -7.47 7.99 -4.20
CA TYR A 171 -8.06 6.92 -3.39
C TYR A 171 -7.76 5.54 -3.93
N GLU A 172 -7.77 5.35 -5.26
CA GLU A 172 -7.39 4.09 -5.88
C GLU A 172 -5.92 3.75 -5.61
N TRP A 173 -5.01 4.70 -5.84
CA TRP A 173 -3.59 4.51 -5.52
C TRP A 173 -3.39 4.17 -4.04
N ARG A 174 -4.03 4.91 -3.12
CA ARG A 174 -3.94 4.64 -1.68
C ARG A 174 -4.34 3.21 -1.33
N ARG A 175 -5.42 2.70 -1.94
CA ARG A 175 -5.84 1.32 -1.75
C ARG A 175 -4.82 0.31 -2.27
N LYS A 176 -4.17 0.58 -3.40
CA LYS A 176 -3.17 -0.35 -3.96
C LYS A 176 -1.83 -0.29 -3.20
N ALA A 177 -1.45 0.87 -2.67
CA ALA A 177 -0.26 1.04 -1.83
C ALA A 177 -0.24 0.12 -0.60
N GLU A 178 -1.41 -0.21 -0.04
CA GLU A 178 -1.57 -1.19 1.05
C GLU A 178 -1.02 -2.57 0.70
N LEU A 179 -1.16 -3.00 -0.56
CA LEU A 179 -0.72 -4.32 -0.99
C LEU A 179 0.81 -4.46 -0.94
N SER A 180 1.53 -3.38 -1.28
CA SER A 180 2.99 -3.33 -1.14
C SER A 180 3.43 -3.37 0.33
N ALA A 181 2.70 -2.66 1.21
CA ALA A 181 2.98 -2.66 2.64
C ALA A 181 2.66 -4.02 3.29
N ASP A 182 1.65 -4.75 2.81
CA ASP A 182 1.36 -6.13 3.23
C ASP A 182 2.47 -7.10 2.87
N ARG A 183 3.03 -6.96 1.66
CA ARG A 183 4.20 -7.73 1.23
C ARG A 183 5.41 -7.46 2.12
N ALA A 184 5.65 -6.19 2.49
CA ALA A 184 6.70 -5.83 3.44
C ALA A 184 6.49 -6.46 4.82
N ALA A 185 5.25 -6.46 5.32
CA ALA A 185 4.90 -7.10 6.58
C ALA A 185 5.23 -8.60 6.56
N LEU A 186 4.82 -9.30 5.50
CA LEU A 186 5.11 -10.73 5.35
C LEU A 186 6.61 -11.03 5.22
N LEU A 187 7.38 -10.19 4.53
CA LEU A 187 8.84 -10.36 4.47
C LEU A 187 9.46 -10.30 5.85
N VAL A 188 9.13 -9.27 6.63
CA VAL A 188 9.76 -9.04 7.94
C VAL A 188 9.33 -10.10 8.96
N THR A 189 8.06 -10.52 8.94
CA THR A 189 7.56 -11.50 9.92
C THR A 189 7.88 -12.93 9.52
N ASP A 190 8.00 -13.22 8.23
CA ASP A 190 8.04 -14.58 7.66
C ASP A 190 6.89 -15.47 8.17
N ASP A 191 5.76 -14.86 8.52
CA ASP A 191 4.59 -15.52 9.11
C ASP A 191 3.31 -14.97 8.48
N LEU A 192 2.83 -15.68 7.46
CA LEU A 192 1.57 -15.37 6.77
C LEU A 192 0.37 -15.35 7.72
N LYS A 193 0.34 -16.28 8.69
CA LYS A 193 -0.76 -16.38 9.64
C LYS A 193 -0.82 -15.14 10.53
N CYS A 194 0.33 -14.70 11.03
CA CYS A 194 0.45 -13.50 11.85
C CYS A 194 0.01 -12.24 11.10
N VAL A 195 0.40 -12.07 9.83
CA VAL A 195 -0.02 -10.90 9.05
C VAL A 195 -1.53 -10.92 8.79
N MET A 196 -2.10 -12.06 8.37
CA MET A 196 -3.55 -12.16 8.21
C MET A 196 -4.32 -11.96 9.53
N GLN A 197 -3.76 -12.41 10.66
CA GLN A 197 -4.34 -12.14 11.98
C GLN A 197 -4.32 -10.66 12.32
N SER A 198 -3.26 -9.92 12.03
CA SER A 198 -3.25 -8.46 12.22
C SER A 198 -4.33 -7.77 11.39
N MET A 199 -4.56 -8.19 10.14
CA MET A 199 -5.67 -7.69 9.31
C MET A 199 -7.04 -7.99 9.92
N MET A 200 -7.24 -9.20 10.43
CA MET A 200 -8.45 -9.58 11.16
C MET A 200 -8.63 -8.72 12.42
N THR A 201 -7.54 -8.47 13.16
CA THR A 201 -7.55 -7.63 14.35
C THR A 201 -8.04 -6.22 14.04
N MET A 202 -7.47 -5.59 13.01
CA MET A 202 -7.87 -4.28 12.52
C MET A 202 -9.32 -4.24 12.02
N ALA A 203 -9.84 -5.36 11.49
CA ALA A 203 -11.21 -5.45 11.01
C ALA A 203 -12.26 -5.46 12.13
N GLY A 204 -11.91 -5.88 13.36
CA GLY A 204 -12.84 -5.84 14.48
C GLY A 204 -12.59 -6.81 15.63
N VAL A 205 -11.36 -7.34 15.82
CA VAL A 205 -11.11 -8.16 17.01
C VAL A 205 -11.11 -7.28 18.25
N SER A 206 -11.98 -7.62 19.20
CA SER A 206 -11.96 -7.04 20.54
C SER A 206 -10.92 -7.75 21.40
N GLY A 207 -10.10 -7.01 22.15
CA GLY A 207 -9.16 -7.60 23.10
C GLY A 207 -9.82 -8.54 24.12
N LYS A 208 -11.09 -8.29 24.49
CA LYS A 208 -11.87 -9.15 25.41
C LYS A 208 -12.30 -10.47 24.79
N TYR A 209 -12.61 -10.47 23.50
CA TYR A 209 -13.20 -11.60 22.78
C TYR A 209 -12.22 -12.23 21.78
N ALA A 210 -10.93 -11.88 21.85
CA ALA A 210 -9.91 -12.30 20.90
C ALA A 210 -9.79 -13.84 20.78
N SER A 211 -10.02 -14.57 21.88
CA SER A 211 -10.01 -16.03 21.89
C SER A 211 -11.19 -16.68 21.16
N GLU A 212 -12.26 -15.93 20.88
CA GLU A 212 -13.44 -16.41 20.15
C GLU A 212 -13.29 -16.21 18.64
N CYS A 213 -12.34 -15.37 18.20
CA CYS A 213 -12.12 -15.09 16.78
C CYS A 213 -11.32 -16.21 16.10
N SER A 214 -11.78 -16.66 14.94
CA SER A 214 -11.13 -17.69 14.13
C SER A 214 -10.60 -17.12 12.83
N LEU A 215 -9.28 -17.21 12.64
CA LEU A 215 -8.65 -16.81 11.38
C LEU A 215 -9.17 -17.64 10.20
N ASP A 216 -9.41 -18.94 10.39
CA ASP A 216 -9.91 -19.81 9.32
C ASP A 216 -11.33 -19.43 8.88
N GLU A 217 -12.15 -18.90 9.79
CA GLU A 217 -13.45 -18.32 9.45
C GLU A 217 -13.29 -17.00 8.68
N PHE A 218 -12.35 -16.16 9.09
CA PHE A 218 -12.06 -14.89 8.39
C PHE A 218 -11.48 -15.12 6.98
N ILE A 219 -10.69 -16.17 6.79
CA ILE A 219 -10.22 -16.61 5.46
C ILE A 219 -11.41 -17.12 4.62
N ARG A 220 -12.31 -17.92 5.19
CA ARG A 220 -13.54 -18.34 4.50
C ARG A 220 -14.42 -17.15 4.13
N GLN A 221 -14.49 -16.13 4.99
CA GLN A 221 -15.18 -14.87 4.70
C GLN A 221 -14.53 -14.13 3.51
N SER A 222 -13.19 -14.13 3.41
CA SER A 222 -12.47 -13.59 2.25
C SER A 222 -12.86 -14.30 0.95
N GLU A 223 -12.90 -15.64 0.96
CA GLU A 223 -13.31 -16.44 -0.20
C GLU A 223 -14.78 -16.17 -0.59
N GLN A 224 -15.68 -16.06 0.40
CA GLN A 224 -17.08 -15.68 0.17
C GLN A 224 -17.22 -14.27 -0.40
N TYR A 225 -16.44 -13.30 0.12
CA TYR A 225 -16.45 -11.93 -0.36
C TYR A 225 -16.04 -11.86 -1.83
N HIS A 226 -15.03 -12.63 -2.25
CA HIS A 226 -14.62 -12.72 -3.65
C HIS A 226 -15.72 -13.34 -4.52
N ASN A 227 -16.38 -14.40 -4.03
CA ASN A 227 -17.46 -15.06 -4.77
C ASN A 227 -18.68 -14.14 -5.01
N LEU A 228 -18.85 -13.08 -4.22
CA LEU A 228 -19.88 -12.05 -4.50
C LEU A 228 -19.71 -11.40 -5.86
N ASP A 229 -18.49 -11.35 -6.41
CA ASP A 229 -18.21 -10.76 -7.73
C ASP A 229 -18.77 -11.59 -8.88
N SER A 230 -19.28 -12.80 -8.63
CA SER A 230 -20.06 -13.56 -9.63
C SER A 230 -21.36 -12.86 -10.02
N ASP A 231 -21.87 -11.94 -9.18
CA ASP A 231 -22.99 -11.07 -9.46
C ASP A 231 -22.51 -9.65 -9.81
N GLY A 232 -22.82 -9.18 -11.02
CA GLY A 232 -22.43 -7.85 -11.49
C GLY A 232 -22.99 -6.71 -10.63
N LEU A 233 -24.14 -6.90 -9.97
CA LEU A 233 -24.70 -5.88 -9.07
C LEU A 233 -23.85 -5.72 -7.81
N ASN A 234 -23.28 -6.81 -7.29
CA ASN A 234 -22.36 -6.75 -6.15
C ASN A 234 -21.06 -6.03 -6.51
N GLN A 235 -20.55 -6.20 -7.74
CA GLN A 235 -19.39 -5.43 -8.21
C GLN A 235 -19.68 -3.93 -8.22
N VAL A 236 -20.87 -3.53 -8.67
CA VAL A 236 -21.32 -2.13 -8.63
C VAL A 236 -21.44 -1.63 -7.19
N TYR A 237 -21.99 -2.44 -6.27
CA TYR A 237 -22.07 -2.06 -4.86
C TYR A 237 -20.70 -1.91 -4.21
N LYS A 238 -19.76 -2.82 -4.45
CA LYS A 238 -18.38 -2.69 -3.97
C LYS A 238 -17.72 -1.43 -4.52
N PHE A 239 -17.90 -1.16 -5.82
CA PHE A 239 -17.41 0.08 -6.43
C PHE A 239 -17.95 1.31 -5.71
N LEU A 240 -19.27 1.39 -5.48
CA LEU A 240 -19.90 2.51 -4.77
C LEU A 240 -19.40 2.64 -3.32
N LEU A 241 -19.24 1.52 -2.59
CA LEU A 241 -18.72 1.52 -1.23
C LEU A 241 -17.29 2.08 -1.16
N TYR A 242 -16.41 1.66 -2.08
CA TYR A 242 -15.07 2.22 -2.19
C TYR A 242 -15.07 3.70 -2.55
N ASN A 243 -16.01 4.10 -3.40
CA ASN A 243 -16.01 5.38 -4.08
C ASN A 243 -17.07 6.37 -3.54
N GLY A 244 -17.34 6.34 -2.22
CA GLY A 244 -18.08 7.41 -1.55
C GLY A 244 -19.60 7.30 -1.60
N GLY A 245 -20.15 6.17 -2.03
CA GLY A 245 -21.59 5.90 -2.03
C GLY A 245 -22.27 5.98 -0.66
N GLN A 246 -21.50 5.95 0.43
CA GLN A 246 -21.96 6.16 1.81
C GLN A 246 -21.42 7.46 2.45
N GLY A 247 -20.98 8.42 1.65
CA GLY A 247 -20.55 9.76 2.10
C GLY A 247 -19.05 9.90 2.38
N MET A 248 -18.31 8.80 2.50
CA MET A 248 -16.84 8.83 2.58
C MET A 248 -16.22 7.77 1.66
N MET A 249 -15.15 8.15 0.98
CA MET A 249 -14.33 7.25 0.18
C MET A 249 -13.46 6.40 1.12
N LEU A 250 -13.34 5.10 0.83
CA LEU A 250 -12.48 4.24 1.63
C LEU A 250 -11.01 4.41 1.23
N THR A 251 -10.18 4.60 2.25
CA THR A 251 -8.73 4.85 2.13
C THR A 251 -7.90 3.58 1.99
N HIS A 252 -8.46 2.43 2.39
CA HIS A 252 -7.83 1.12 2.37
C HIS A 252 -8.80 0.13 1.70
N PRO A 253 -8.30 -0.95 1.06
CA PRO A 253 -9.15 -2.06 0.67
C PRO A 253 -9.78 -2.71 1.91
N PHE A 254 -10.88 -3.45 1.72
CA PHE A 254 -11.41 -4.27 2.81
C PHE A 254 -10.33 -5.28 3.26
N PRO A 255 -10.15 -5.52 4.57
CA PRO A 255 -9.13 -6.46 5.07
C PRO A 255 -9.26 -7.87 4.47
N VAL A 256 -10.50 -8.32 4.23
CA VAL A 256 -10.79 -9.60 3.58
C VAL A 256 -10.32 -9.65 2.12
N GLU A 257 -10.27 -8.52 1.41
CA GLU A 257 -9.72 -8.46 0.05
C GLU A 257 -8.19 -8.55 0.08
N ARG A 258 -7.54 -7.88 1.06
CA ARG A 258 -6.08 -7.91 1.24
C ARG A 258 -5.54 -9.31 1.54
N ILE A 259 -6.30 -10.13 2.29
CA ILE A 259 -5.95 -11.53 2.56
C ILE A 259 -5.70 -12.32 1.27
N GLN A 260 -6.52 -12.12 0.24
CA GLN A 260 -6.39 -12.85 -1.02
C GLN A 260 -5.05 -12.50 -1.69
N TYR A 261 -4.79 -11.21 -1.93
CA TYR A 261 -3.53 -10.76 -2.55
C TYR A 261 -2.29 -11.23 -1.78
N LEU A 262 -2.37 -11.21 -0.45
CA LEU A 262 -1.26 -11.67 0.40
C LEU A 262 -1.03 -13.17 0.28
N ARG A 263 -2.09 -13.99 0.29
CA ARG A 263 -2.00 -15.45 0.13
C ARG A 263 -1.46 -15.83 -1.25
N GLU A 264 -1.95 -15.18 -2.29
CA GLU A 264 -1.46 -15.37 -3.67
C GLU A 264 0.05 -15.09 -3.74
N TRP A 265 0.48 -13.94 -3.23
CA TRP A 265 1.89 -13.59 -3.22
C TRP A 265 2.76 -14.52 -2.38
N ALA A 266 2.28 -14.95 -1.20
CA ALA A 266 3.00 -15.88 -0.32
C ALA A 266 3.33 -17.23 -0.98
N THR A 267 2.59 -17.62 -2.01
CA THR A 267 2.83 -18.87 -2.79
C THR A 267 3.57 -18.64 -4.10
N SER A 268 3.85 -17.38 -4.45
CA SER A 268 4.47 -17.00 -5.72
C SER A 268 5.96 -17.35 -5.81
N GLU A 269 6.47 -17.44 -7.05
CA GLU A 269 7.91 -17.51 -7.32
C GLU A 269 8.63 -16.26 -6.83
N GLU A 270 8.05 -15.08 -7.07
CA GLU A 270 8.60 -13.78 -6.67
C GLU A 270 8.96 -13.74 -5.18
N TYR A 271 8.01 -14.11 -4.31
CA TYR A 271 8.25 -14.17 -2.86
C TYR A 271 9.35 -15.17 -2.50
N ARG A 272 9.36 -16.34 -3.16
CA ARG A 272 10.39 -17.37 -2.92
C ARG A 272 11.78 -16.88 -3.30
N GLN A 273 11.93 -16.21 -4.44
CA GLN A 273 13.20 -15.65 -4.89
C GLN A 273 13.72 -14.60 -3.90
N ILE A 274 12.85 -13.71 -3.41
CA ILE A 274 13.24 -12.72 -2.38
C ILE A 274 13.75 -13.43 -1.11
N ARG A 275 13.05 -14.47 -0.62
CA ARG A 275 13.49 -15.24 0.55
C ARG A 275 14.82 -15.97 0.34
N LEU A 276 15.14 -16.35 -0.90
CA LEU A 276 16.43 -16.97 -1.25
C LEU A 276 17.57 -15.95 -1.40
N GLY A 277 17.29 -14.65 -1.28
CA GLY A 277 18.29 -13.59 -1.46
C GLY A 277 18.31 -12.99 -2.87
N ASN A 278 17.47 -13.47 -3.77
CA ASN A 278 17.39 -13.04 -5.16
C ASN A 278 16.37 -11.91 -5.30
N TYR A 279 16.76 -10.71 -4.90
CA TYR A 279 15.92 -9.52 -4.96
C TYR A 279 16.65 -8.32 -5.54
N LYS A 280 15.88 -7.40 -6.12
CA LYS A 280 16.42 -6.12 -6.60
C LYS A 280 17.04 -5.36 -5.44
N GLN A 281 18.34 -5.08 -5.54
CA GLN A 281 19.04 -4.25 -4.58
C GLN A 281 18.87 -2.77 -4.92
N ARG A 282 19.01 -1.90 -3.92
CA ARG A 282 19.13 -0.46 -4.16
C ARG A 282 20.37 -0.22 -5.01
N VAL A 283 20.23 0.60 -6.05
CA VAL A 283 21.39 1.09 -6.80
C VAL A 283 22.19 1.98 -5.85
N SER A 284 23.42 1.60 -5.52
CA SER A 284 24.33 2.51 -4.85
C SER A 284 24.59 3.68 -5.80
N GLU A 285 24.43 4.93 -5.35
CA GLU A 285 24.94 6.09 -6.09
C GLU A 285 26.42 5.84 -6.43
N GLY A 286 26.71 5.53 -7.70
CA GLY A 286 28.03 5.14 -8.18
C GLY A 286 28.17 3.74 -8.82
N ALA A 287 27.13 2.90 -8.83
CA ALA A 287 27.14 1.69 -9.64
C ALA A 287 26.74 2.04 -11.08
N VAL A 288 27.66 1.84 -12.03
CA VAL A 288 27.39 1.91 -13.46
C VAL A 288 26.25 0.96 -13.78
N GLU A 289 25.15 1.49 -14.33
CA GLU A 289 24.11 0.67 -14.96
C GLU A 289 24.80 -0.17 -16.03
N VAL A 290 24.94 -1.47 -15.77
CA VAL A 290 24.99 -2.42 -16.87
C VAL A 290 23.53 -2.54 -17.28
N GLU A 291 23.16 -1.85 -18.35
CA GLU A 291 21.97 -2.19 -19.11
C GLU A 291 22.05 -3.70 -19.36
N VAL A 292 21.23 -4.46 -18.64
CA VAL A 292 20.88 -5.78 -19.11
C VAL A 292 20.06 -5.49 -20.36
N GLU A 293 20.70 -5.62 -21.52
CA GLU A 293 19.99 -5.70 -22.79
C GLU A 293 18.93 -6.80 -22.62
N GLU A 294 17.69 -6.39 -22.34
CA GLU A 294 16.55 -7.20 -22.71
C GLU A 294 16.75 -7.47 -24.20
N SER A 295 16.95 -8.73 -24.57
CA SER A 295 17.25 -9.10 -25.94
C SER A 295 16.09 -8.62 -26.82
N ASN A 296 16.33 -7.52 -27.54
CA ASN A 296 15.41 -6.99 -28.54
C ASN A 296 14.95 -8.09 -29.51
N ASP A 297 15.76 -9.14 -29.67
CA ASP A 297 15.47 -10.35 -30.43
C ASP A 297 14.20 -11.09 -29.95
N GLU A 298 13.93 -11.20 -28.64
CA GLU A 298 12.72 -11.88 -28.15
C GLU A 298 11.46 -11.04 -28.37
N VAL A 299 11.55 -9.73 -28.16
CA VAL A 299 10.44 -8.79 -28.40
C VAL A 299 10.13 -8.69 -29.90
N GLU A 300 11.16 -8.69 -30.75
CA GLU A 300 11.00 -8.68 -32.19
C GLU A 300 10.48 -10.02 -32.74
N ALA A 301 10.91 -11.15 -32.16
CA ALA A 301 10.37 -12.47 -32.48
C ALA A 301 8.88 -12.60 -32.11
N LEU A 302 8.49 -12.12 -30.92
CA LEU A 302 7.09 -12.08 -30.49
C LEU A 302 6.24 -11.18 -31.39
N ARG A 303 6.75 -10.00 -31.79
CA ARG A 303 6.06 -9.13 -32.75
C ARG A 303 5.83 -9.81 -34.10
N ARG A 304 6.84 -10.53 -34.62
CA ARG A 304 6.70 -11.28 -35.88
C ARG A 304 5.66 -12.40 -35.79
N GLN A 305 5.62 -13.14 -34.67
CA GLN A 305 4.61 -14.18 -34.45
C GLN A 305 3.19 -13.61 -34.38
N VAL A 306 3.01 -12.47 -33.71
CA VAL A 306 1.71 -11.79 -33.62
C VAL A 306 1.26 -11.32 -35.01
N GLU A 307 2.15 -10.74 -35.81
CA GLU A 307 1.83 -10.31 -37.17
C GLU A 307 1.47 -11.48 -38.11
N GLU A 308 2.13 -12.63 -37.95
CA GLU A 308 1.84 -13.84 -38.73
C GLU A 308 0.47 -14.41 -38.36
N LEU A 309 0.16 -14.52 -37.07
CA LEU A 309 -1.16 -14.92 -36.57
C LEU A 309 -2.27 -13.96 -37.06
N GLN A 310 -2.00 -12.65 -37.09
CA GLN A 310 -2.95 -11.67 -37.64
C GLN A 310 -3.24 -11.92 -39.13
N ARG A 311 -2.22 -12.28 -39.91
CA ARG A 311 -2.38 -12.58 -41.34
C ARG A 311 -3.16 -13.87 -41.57
N GLU A 312 -2.90 -14.92 -40.80
CA GLU A 312 -3.66 -16.16 -40.87
C GLU A 312 -5.13 -15.94 -40.51
N ILE A 313 -5.40 -15.20 -39.42
CA ILE A 313 -6.77 -14.84 -39.03
C ILE A 313 -7.49 -14.07 -40.15
N ASN A 314 -6.80 -13.14 -40.81
CA ASN A 314 -7.38 -12.37 -41.91
C ASN A 314 -7.61 -13.22 -43.17
N GLN A 315 -6.73 -14.18 -43.47
CA GLN A 315 -6.95 -15.15 -44.55
C GLN A 315 -8.15 -16.05 -44.27
N VAL A 316 -8.27 -16.58 -43.05
CA VAL A 316 -9.42 -17.41 -42.65
C VAL A 316 -10.72 -16.61 -42.73
N LYS A 317 -10.74 -15.36 -42.25
CA LYS A 317 -11.90 -14.48 -42.37
C LYS A 317 -12.28 -14.16 -43.82
N SER A 318 -11.30 -13.99 -44.71
CA SER A 318 -11.56 -13.77 -46.15
C SER A 318 -12.13 -15.03 -46.83
N SER A 319 -11.67 -16.22 -46.44
CA SER A 319 -12.15 -17.50 -46.99
C SER A 319 -13.53 -17.94 -46.47
N GLN A 320 -13.98 -17.42 -45.32
CA GLN A 320 -15.31 -17.68 -44.77
C GLN A 320 -16.37 -16.66 -45.22
N GLY A 321 -15.98 -15.61 -45.96
CA GLY A 321 -16.88 -14.57 -46.49
C GLY A 321 -17.39 -14.82 -47.92
N GLU A 322 -16.96 -15.91 -48.58
CA GLU A 322 -17.35 -16.26 -49.97
C GLU A 322 -18.18 -17.57 -50.03
N SER A 323 -19.10 -17.80 -49.09
CA SER A 323 -20.10 -18.88 -49.19
C SER A 323 -21.51 -18.38 -48.94
#